data_AF-W9Q213-F1
#
_entry.id   AF-W9Q213-F1
#
_cell.length_a   1.000
_cell.length_b   1.000
_cell.length_c   1.000
_cell.angle_alpha   90.00
_cell.angle_beta   90.00
_cell.angle_gamma   90.00
#
_symmetry.space_group_name_H-M   'P 1'
#
loop_
_entity.id
_entity.type
_entity.pdbx_description
1 polymer ?
#
loop_
_entity_poly.entity_id
_entity_poly.type
_entity_poly.pdbx_seq_one_letter_code
_entity_poly.pdbx_strand_id
1 'polypeptide(L)'
;MTANDEGRGSSGLLGRLPAEVLNQVFYQLHNIDLKTLRQTYTYIKDVTHLRLNRLFLSPNFRDIEVFRAVADHETFRLQVTEIIYDDARFDPAHEMEWPSWYDQEDDIGEVTGVPEWYRHVYRQNRGMIRRYKPHHSQVKEAFEHLLSPAEAFKHFKKLWQEQQETIATNGDADALRYGLLRFPNLRRMVVSPAAHGKPGLPWYLTPTIRSLPRGLLYPIERGWPLTKMHSNFPEARDWDRSEKDRWRGYCLVSRIMAQHLRENPESKLADLAIDTNQLRTGISCRMFDDAENSEIKDLNTILSHPGLFTNVVYVDDFDDSDDSDGEEGDYFIPLHSIFPVNDWHQLRHFGLSRFIVKKDDVIKFLRALPPTLESVELSFFIFMPDSGDYHSLVHDMHEKLGWRERDAENQPKIVVRVDVWFAKVYGAVMMDVSREVTSFMY
;
A
#
# COMPACT_ATOMS: atom_id res chain seq x y z
N MET A 1 -40.40 4.62 44.71
CA MET A 1 -39.57 5.70 45.27
C MET A 1 -38.11 5.29 45.12
N THR A 2 -37.57 5.35 43.90
CA THR A 2 -36.81 6.49 43.31
C THR A 2 -35.47 6.74 44.00
N ALA A 3 -34.45 6.03 43.53
CA ALA A 3 -33.04 6.41 43.62
C ALA A 3 -32.36 5.93 42.33
N ASN A 4 -32.54 6.65 41.23
CA ASN A 4 -31.70 6.52 40.02
C ASN A 4 -31.87 7.63 38.98
N ASP A 5 -32.51 8.76 39.32
CA ASP A 5 -32.83 9.82 38.33
C ASP A 5 -32.04 11.14 38.56
N GLU A 6 -31.01 11.13 39.40
CA GLU A 6 -30.25 12.35 39.72
C GLU A 6 -29.06 12.63 38.78
N GLY A 7 -28.76 11.74 37.83
CA GLY A 7 -27.72 11.96 36.82
C GLY A 7 -28.21 12.60 35.51
N ARG A 8 -29.53 12.64 35.28
CA ARG A 8 -30.12 12.99 33.97
C ARG A 8 -30.30 14.50 33.74
N GLY A 9 -30.15 15.31 34.79
CA GLY A 9 -30.48 16.73 34.80
C GLY A 9 -29.54 17.66 34.01
N SER A 10 -28.38 17.18 33.56
CA SER A 10 -27.39 18.02 32.84
C SER A 10 -27.05 17.54 31.42
N SER A 11 -27.75 16.53 30.89
CA SER A 11 -27.51 16.08 29.52
C SER A 11 -28.31 16.93 28.54
N GLY A 12 -27.63 17.63 27.62
CA GLY A 12 -28.27 18.37 26.52
C GLY A 12 -29.19 17.49 25.65
N LEU A 13 -29.77 18.07 24.59
CA LEU A 13 -30.77 17.43 23.71
C LEU A 13 -30.49 15.95 23.34
N LEU A 14 -29.22 15.59 23.16
CA LEU A 14 -28.77 14.24 22.82
C LEU A 14 -29.00 13.19 23.92
N GLY A 15 -28.95 13.56 25.20
CA GLY A 15 -29.21 12.63 26.31
C GLY A 15 -30.68 12.28 26.51
N ARG A 16 -31.58 12.93 25.76
CA ARG A 16 -33.04 12.69 25.79
C ARG A 16 -33.51 11.78 24.66
N LEU A 17 -32.65 11.47 23.67
CA LEU A 17 -32.99 10.59 22.57
C LEU A 17 -32.86 9.11 22.99
N PRO A 18 -33.76 8.21 22.54
CA PRO A 18 -33.58 6.77 22.71
C PRO A 18 -32.27 6.27 22.10
N ALA A 19 -31.69 5.22 22.69
CA ALA A 19 -30.41 4.66 22.25
C ALA A 19 -30.45 4.18 20.78
N GLU A 20 -31.60 3.70 20.33
CA GLU A 20 -31.85 3.26 18.96
C GLU A 20 -31.74 4.41 17.97
N VAL A 21 -32.29 5.59 18.31
CA VAL A 21 -32.23 6.79 17.47
C VAL A 21 -30.80 7.33 17.42
N LEU A 22 -30.12 7.37 18.58
CA LEU A 22 -28.71 7.77 18.64
C LEU A 22 -27.83 6.84 17.80
N ASN A 23 -28.04 5.53 17.88
CA ASN A 23 -27.30 4.56 17.09
C ASN A 23 -27.53 4.74 15.58
N GLN A 24 -28.75 5.03 15.13
CA GLN A 24 -29.02 5.35 13.72
C GLN A 24 -28.28 6.61 13.27
N VAL A 25 -28.26 7.65 14.10
CA VAL A 25 -27.51 8.88 13.80
C VAL A 25 -26.02 8.60 13.72
N PHE A 26 -25.45 7.91 14.72
CA PHE A 26 -24.03 7.55 14.72
C PHE A 26 -23.66 6.64 13.55
N TYR A 27 -24.59 5.80 13.11
CA TYR A 27 -24.36 4.92 11.96
C TYR A 27 -24.09 5.71 10.66
N GLN A 28 -24.63 6.91 10.53
CA GLN A 28 -24.41 7.78 9.36
C GLN A 28 -23.11 8.57 9.41
N LEU A 29 -22.46 8.65 10.58
CA LEU A 29 -21.25 9.46 10.75
C LEU A 29 -19.99 8.71 10.31
N HIS A 30 -19.03 9.47 9.76
CA HIS A 30 -17.70 8.93 9.51
C HIS A 30 -16.95 8.70 10.83
N ASN A 31 -16.00 7.77 10.80
CA ASN A 31 -15.26 7.39 12.01
C ASN A 31 -14.46 8.56 12.63
N ILE A 32 -14.14 9.59 11.84
CA ILE A 32 -13.51 10.83 12.34
C ILE A 32 -14.49 11.64 13.20
N ASP A 33 -15.73 11.81 12.73
CA ASP A 33 -16.77 12.54 13.45
C ASP A 33 -17.19 11.78 14.71
N LEU A 34 -17.25 10.45 14.65
CA LEU A 34 -17.49 9.60 15.82
C LEU A 34 -16.40 9.79 16.87
N LYS A 35 -15.12 9.89 16.48
CA LYS A 35 -14.03 10.16 17.43
C LYS A 35 -14.16 11.54 18.07
N THR A 36 -14.47 12.57 17.29
CA THR A 36 -14.71 13.92 17.81
C THR A 36 -15.90 13.94 18.77
N LEU A 37 -17.00 13.29 18.40
CA LEU A 37 -18.21 13.24 19.20
C LEU A 37 -17.97 12.53 20.55
N ARG A 38 -17.20 11.44 20.56
CA ARG A 38 -16.79 10.73 21.79
C ARG A 38 -15.98 11.60 22.75
N GLN A 39 -15.35 12.69 22.28
CA GLN A 39 -14.63 13.63 23.14
C GLN A 39 -15.56 14.64 23.83
N THR A 40 -16.81 14.78 23.37
CA THR A 40 -17.73 15.81 23.87
C THR A 40 -18.45 15.41 25.16
N TYR A 41 -18.79 14.13 25.34
CA TYR A 41 -19.61 13.69 26.46
C TYR A 41 -19.44 12.20 26.78
N THR A 42 -19.33 11.85 28.07
CA THR A 42 -19.08 10.48 28.55
C THR A 42 -20.16 9.49 28.12
N TYR A 43 -21.44 9.85 28.20
CA TYR A 43 -22.51 8.96 27.73
C TYR A 43 -22.35 8.65 26.23
N ILE A 44 -22.07 9.68 25.41
CA ILE A 44 -21.86 9.47 23.98
C ILE A 44 -20.61 8.62 23.74
N LYS A 45 -19.55 8.81 24.53
CA LYS A 45 -18.37 7.93 24.51
C LYS A 45 -18.74 6.45 24.74
N ASP A 46 -19.67 6.19 25.65
CA ASP A 46 -20.04 4.81 26.01
C ASP A 46 -21.00 4.18 24.99
N VAL A 47 -21.92 4.96 24.41
CA VAL A 47 -22.88 4.45 23.42
C VAL A 47 -22.38 4.50 21.97
N THR A 48 -21.29 5.21 21.68
CA THR A 48 -20.76 5.32 20.31
C THR A 48 -19.76 4.23 20.01
N HIS A 49 -20.09 3.30 19.11
CA HIS A 49 -19.15 2.27 18.66
C HIS A 49 -18.29 2.77 17.50
N LEU A 50 -16.96 2.80 17.69
CA LEU A 50 -16.02 3.05 16.60
C LEU A 50 -15.98 1.86 15.65
N ARG A 51 -15.78 2.14 14.36
CA ARG A 51 -15.64 1.15 13.29
C ARG A 51 -14.16 1.00 12.95
N LEU A 52 -13.55 -0.10 13.38
CA LEU A 52 -12.13 -0.35 13.20
C LEU A 52 -11.89 -1.58 12.31
N ASN A 53 -12.36 -1.50 11.07
CA ASN A 53 -12.24 -2.58 10.10
C ASN A 53 -10.81 -2.72 9.54
N ARG A 54 -10.09 -1.60 9.49
CA ARG A 54 -8.75 -1.48 8.93
C ARG A 54 -7.77 -1.06 10.02
N LEU A 55 -6.72 -1.84 10.20
CA LEU A 55 -5.63 -1.56 11.13
C LEU A 55 -4.33 -1.31 10.36
N PHE A 56 -3.46 -0.49 10.92
CA PHE A 56 -2.17 -0.15 10.32
C PHE A 56 -1.05 -0.72 11.16
N LEU A 57 -0.02 -1.24 10.51
CA LEU A 57 1.20 -1.70 11.13
C LEU A 57 2.39 -1.18 10.32
N SER A 58 3.46 -0.80 11.00
CA SER A 58 4.73 -0.43 10.38
C SER A 58 5.84 -0.66 11.41
N PRO A 59 7.12 -0.51 11.03
CA PRO A 59 8.21 -0.50 11.98
C PRO A 59 8.27 0.74 12.90
N ASN A 60 7.28 1.64 12.84
CA ASN A 60 7.20 2.77 13.76
C ASN A 60 6.53 2.35 15.08
N PHE A 61 7.14 2.73 16.21
CA PHE A 61 6.72 2.34 17.56
C PHE A 61 5.23 2.62 17.84
N ARG A 62 4.73 3.78 17.43
CA ARG A 62 3.33 4.19 17.66
C ARG A 62 2.32 3.32 16.91
N ASP A 63 2.68 2.84 15.72
CA ASP A 63 1.83 1.92 14.96
C ASP A 63 1.74 0.57 15.67
N ILE A 64 2.85 0.06 16.18
CA ILE A 64 2.89 -1.19 16.96
C ILE A 64 2.09 -1.07 18.27
N GLU A 65 2.26 0.02 19.01
CA GLU A 65 1.55 0.28 20.26
C GLU A 65 0.02 0.22 20.04
N VAL A 66 -0.47 0.96 19.04
CA VAL A 66 -1.90 0.98 18.72
C VAL A 66 -2.36 -0.37 18.18
N PHE A 67 -1.55 -1.03 17.36
CA PHE A 67 -1.86 -2.34 16.82
C PHE A 67 -2.08 -3.37 17.93
N ARG A 68 -1.15 -3.44 18.90
CA ARG A 68 -1.26 -4.34 20.07
C ARG A 68 -2.44 -3.97 20.96
N ALA A 69 -2.65 -2.69 21.23
CA ALA A 69 -3.80 -2.23 22.01
C ALA A 69 -5.14 -2.65 21.37
N VAL A 70 -5.25 -2.64 20.04
CA VAL A 70 -6.44 -3.14 19.33
C VAL A 70 -6.55 -4.66 19.42
N ALA A 71 -5.44 -5.41 19.31
CA ALA A 71 -5.42 -6.87 19.49
C ALA A 71 -5.79 -7.32 20.92
N ASP A 72 -5.51 -6.48 21.93
CA ASP A 72 -5.87 -6.68 23.33
C ASP A 72 -7.30 -6.26 23.66
N HIS A 73 -7.94 -5.48 22.79
CA HIS A 73 -9.28 -4.97 23.04
C HIS A 73 -10.35 -6.02 22.72
N GLU A 74 -11.23 -6.32 23.68
CA GLU A 74 -12.24 -7.38 23.58
C GLU A 74 -13.18 -7.23 22.37
N THR A 75 -13.63 -6.00 22.09
CA THR A 75 -14.57 -5.71 21.00
C THR A 75 -13.89 -5.31 19.68
N PHE A 76 -12.87 -4.44 19.69
CA PHE A 76 -12.26 -3.94 18.46
C PHE A 76 -11.52 -5.01 17.66
N ARG A 77 -10.86 -5.97 18.33
CA ARG A 77 -10.18 -7.08 17.63
C ARG A 77 -11.13 -7.90 16.75
N LEU A 78 -12.41 -7.95 17.10
CA LEU A 78 -13.43 -8.70 16.34
C LEU A 78 -13.86 -7.95 15.06
N GLN A 79 -13.62 -6.65 14.99
CA GLN A 79 -14.01 -5.82 13.85
C GLN A 79 -12.94 -5.77 12.76
N VAL A 80 -11.67 -6.06 13.10
CA VAL A 80 -10.55 -5.98 12.16
C VAL A 80 -10.72 -7.02 11.06
N THR A 81 -10.86 -6.56 9.82
CA THR A 81 -10.98 -7.39 8.61
C THR A 81 -9.80 -7.20 7.66
N GLU A 82 -9.07 -6.09 7.79
CA GLU A 82 -7.95 -5.74 6.94
C GLU A 82 -6.81 -5.15 7.77
N ILE A 83 -5.58 -5.56 7.46
CA ILE A 83 -4.37 -4.93 7.98
C ILE A 83 -3.59 -4.35 6.79
N ILE A 84 -3.14 -3.12 6.95
CA ILE A 84 -2.21 -2.47 6.01
C ILE A 84 -0.86 -2.35 6.70
N TYR A 85 0.10 -3.09 6.17
CA TYR A 85 1.50 -3.00 6.52
C TYR A 85 2.17 -1.93 5.67
N ASP A 86 2.69 -0.89 6.33
CA ASP A 86 3.49 0.16 5.69
C ASP A 86 4.97 -0.24 5.70
N ASP A 87 5.50 -0.49 4.51
CA ASP A 87 6.90 -0.86 4.27
C ASP A 87 7.77 0.37 3.97
N ALA A 88 7.24 1.59 4.08
CA ALA A 88 8.04 2.80 3.99
C ALA A 88 9.05 2.86 5.16
N ARG A 89 10.34 2.88 4.80
CA ARG A 89 11.44 3.01 5.75
C ARG A 89 12.28 4.23 5.39
N PHE A 90 12.79 4.87 6.43
CA PHE A 90 13.71 5.98 6.30
C PHE A 90 15.10 5.46 5.95
N ASP A 91 15.53 5.74 4.72
CA ASP A 91 16.77 5.21 4.17
C ASP A 91 17.99 5.92 4.77
N PRO A 92 18.93 5.20 5.43
CA PRO A 92 20.20 5.79 5.88
C PRO A 92 21.08 6.27 4.72
N ALA A 93 20.88 5.80 3.48
CA ALA A 93 21.68 6.19 2.32
C ALA A 93 21.49 7.66 1.89
N HIS A 94 20.58 8.42 2.51
CA HIS A 94 20.55 9.88 2.39
C HIS A 94 21.83 10.56 2.90
N GLU A 95 22.71 9.83 3.59
CA GLU A 95 24.08 10.29 3.89
C GLU A 95 25.00 10.34 2.65
N MET A 96 24.60 9.81 1.49
CA MET A 96 25.40 9.92 0.25
C MET A 96 25.19 11.26 -0.48
N GLU A 97 26.22 12.10 -0.36
CA GLU A 97 26.63 13.25 -1.18
C GLU A 97 25.65 13.70 -2.28
N TRP A 98 24.83 14.70 -1.94
CA TRP A 98 24.17 15.52 -2.95
C TRP A 98 25.16 16.61 -3.41
N PRO A 99 25.48 16.71 -4.71
CA PRO A 99 26.38 17.73 -5.23
C PRO A 99 25.87 19.15 -4.90
N SER A 100 26.77 20.04 -4.47
CA SER A 100 26.47 21.40 -3.96
C SER A 100 25.92 22.38 -5.01
N TRP A 101 25.55 21.92 -6.22
CA TRP A 101 25.21 22.81 -7.35
C TRP A 101 23.76 23.34 -7.34
N TYR A 102 23.00 23.12 -6.27
CA TYR A 102 21.68 23.75 -6.05
C TYR A 102 21.74 24.77 -4.90
N ASP A 103 22.65 25.73 -5.02
CA ASP A 103 22.61 26.97 -4.22
C ASP A 103 21.43 27.84 -4.68
N GLN A 104 20.25 27.57 -4.13
CA GLN A 104 19.24 28.62 -3.96
C GLN A 104 19.16 28.93 -2.47
N GLU A 105 19.74 30.07 -2.09
CA GLU A 105 19.64 30.72 -0.78
C GLU A 105 18.21 31.23 -0.53
N ASP A 106 17.24 30.32 -0.50
CA ASP A 106 15.97 30.60 0.18
C ASP A 106 16.22 30.50 1.67
N ASP A 107 15.98 31.59 2.42
CA ASP A 107 15.95 31.53 3.88
C ASP A 107 14.86 30.53 4.33
N ILE A 108 15.33 29.40 4.87
CA ILE A 108 14.50 28.34 5.44
C ILE A 108 14.43 28.40 6.96
N GLY A 109 15.03 29.41 7.60
CA GLY A 109 15.08 29.59 9.04
C GLY A 109 16.28 28.88 9.68
N GLU A 110 16.12 28.50 10.96
CA GLU A 110 17.19 27.92 11.78
C GLU A 110 17.64 26.54 11.30
N VAL A 111 18.93 26.42 10.95
CA VAL A 111 19.53 25.21 10.36
C VAL A 111 20.71 24.64 11.16
N THR A 112 20.97 25.14 12.37
CA THR A 112 22.04 24.64 13.24
C THR A 112 21.85 23.15 13.53
N GLY A 113 22.87 22.34 13.25
CA GLY A 113 22.85 20.89 13.46
C GLY A 113 22.02 20.08 12.44
N VAL A 114 21.54 20.72 11.37
CA VAL A 114 20.77 20.06 10.30
C VAL A 114 21.69 19.71 9.13
N PRO A 115 21.78 18.42 8.73
CA PRO A 115 22.53 18.00 7.54
C PRO A 115 22.01 18.63 6.24
N GLU A 116 22.89 18.84 5.26
CA GLU A 116 22.51 19.51 4.00
C GLU A 116 21.46 18.71 3.21
N TRP A 117 21.54 17.38 3.21
CA TRP A 117 20.53 16.52 2.57
C TRP A 117 19.13 16.77 3.15
N TYR A 118 19.02 17.00 4.46
CA TYR A 118 17.73 17.25 5.11
C TYR A 118 17.21 18.64 4.76
N ARG A 119 18.10 19.64 4.66
CA ARG A 119 17.74 20.99 4.20
C ARG A 119 17.19 20.94 2.78
N HIS A 120 17.77 20.11 1.91
CA HIS A 120 17.26 19.89 0.56
C HIS A 120 15.84 19.31 0.55
N VAL A 121 15.61 18.22 1.30
CA VAL A 121 14.28 17.62 1.47
C VAL A 121 13.27 18.64 2.00
N TYR A 122 13.67 19.43 3.00
CA TYR A 122 12.84 20.47 3.60
C TYR A 122 12.44 21.53 2.56
N ARG A 123 13.39 22.05 1.77
CA ARG A 123 13.13 22.99 0.67
C ARG A 123 12.16 22.41 -0.35
N GLN A 124 12.39 21.18 -0.80
CA GLN A 124 11.53 20.50 -1.76
C GLN A 124 10.09 20.35 -1.26
N ASN A 125 9.92 19.85 -0.03
CA ASN A 125 8.60 19.64 0.55
C ASN A 125 7.87 20.97 0.79
N ARG A 126 8.58 22.00 1.29
CA ARG A 126 8.04 23.37 1.43
C ARG A 126 7.58 23.92 0.09
N GLY A 127 8.39 23.75 -0.96
CA GLY A 127 8.05 24.13 -2.33
C GLY A 127 6.82 23.41 -2.85
N MET A 128 6.65 22.12 -2.51
CA MET A 128 5.49 21.34 -2.91
C MET A 128 4.20 21.83 -2.24
N ILE A 129 4.23 22.07 -0.93
CA ILE A 129 3.08 22.60 -0.18
C ILE A 129 2.62 23.94 -0.78
N ARG A 130 3.55 24.84 -1.12
CA ARG A 130 3.25 26.13 -1.76
C ARG A 130 2.50 25.96 -3.10
N ARG A 131 2.83 24.92 -3.87
CA ARG A 131 2.24 24.62 -5.19
C ARG A 131 0.88 23.91 -5.10
N TYR A 132 0.41 23.54 -3.91
CA TYR A 132 -0.89 22.89 -3.79
C TYR A 132 -2.03 23.80 -4.24
N LYS A 133 -3.00 23.19 -4.95
CA LYS A 133 -4.20 23.85 -5.45
C LYS A 133 -5.12 24.30 -4.30
N PRO A 134 -6.02 25.29 -4.51
CA PRO A 134 -6.89 25.84 -3.47
C PRO A 134 -7.76 24.82 -2.72
N HIS A 135 -8.17 23.72 -3.37
CA HIS A 135 -8.96 22.66 -2.71
C HIS A 135 -8.18 21.85 -1.67
N HIS A 136 -6.86 22.02 -1.55
CA HIS A 136 -6.06 21.48 -0.45
C HIS A 136 -5.85 22.51 0.67
N SER A 137 -6.85 23.35 0.94
CA SER A 137 -6.77 24.43 1.94
C SER A 137 -6.39 23.92 3.33
N GLN A 138 -6.93 22.77 3.75
CA GLN A 138 -6.61 22.13 5.03
C GLN A 138 -5.12 21.82 5.18
N VAL A 139 -4.45 21.45 4.07
CA VAL A 139 -3.01 21.21 4.08
C VAL A 139 -2.24 22.52 4.17
N LYS A 140 -2.69 23.56 3.45
CA LYS A 140 -2.04 24.87 3.56
C LYS A 140 -2.17 25.45 4.97
N GLU A 141 -3.33 25.30 5.60
CA GLU A 141 -3.59 25.71 6.99
C GLU A 141 -2.71 24.91 7.97
N ALA A 142 -2.65 23.58 7.83
CA ALA A 142 -1.83 22.73 8.69
C ALA A 142 -0.32 23.01 8.59
N PHE A 143 0.13 23.66 7.52
CA PHE A 143 1.52 24.02 7.24
C PHE A 143 1.74 25.54 7.15
N GLU A 144 0.81 26.35 7.65
CA GLU A 144 0.96 27.81 7.73
C GLU A 144 2.10 28.18 8.68
N HIS A 145 2.21 27.45 9.79
CA HIS A 145 3.28 27.57 10.76
C HIS A 145 4.18 26.34 10.70
N LEU A 146 5.15 26.37 9.79
CA LEU A 146 6.17 25.33 9.68
C LEU A 146 7.10 25.35 10.90
N LEU A 147 7.47 24.15 11.38
CA LEU A 147 8.59 24.03 12.31
C LEU A 147 9.87 24.48 11.62
N SER A 148 10.82 25.08 12.35
CA SER A 148 12.14 25.36 11.77
C SER A 148 12.84 24.08 11.30
N PRO A 149 13.76 24.14 10.34
CA PRO A 149 14.52 22.96 9.89
C PRO A 149 15.19 22.22 11.06
N ALA A 150 15.74 22.94 12.04
CA ALA A 150 16.36 22.37 13.23
C ALA A 150 15.37 21.58 14.09
N GLU A 151 14.19 22.15 14.36
CA GLU A 151 13.14 21.46 15.13
C GLU A 151 12.56 20.27 14.36
N ALA A 152 12.28 20.45 13.07
CA ALA A 152 11.77 19.40 12.21
C ALA A 152 12.74 18.22 12.14
N PHE A 153 14.04 18.49 11.96
CA PHE A 153 15.07 17.46 11.94
C PHE A 153 15.18 16.73 13.27
N LYS A 154 15.04 17.42 14.41
CA LYS A 154 15.02 16.79 15.74
C LYS A 154 13.88 15.79 15.87
N HIS A 155 12.68 16.16 15.43
CA HIS A 155 11.51 15.26 15.43
C HIS A 155 11.71 14.07 14.50
N PHE A 156 12.17 14.31 13.27
CA PHE A 156 12.48 13.26 12.31
C PHE A 156 13.54 12.28 12.83
N LYS A 157 14.65 12.80 13.37
CA LYS A 157 15.75 11.98 13.89
C LYS A 157 15.29 11.04 14.99
N LYS A 158 14.42 11.52 15.89
CA LYS A 158 13.81 10.67 16.91
C LYS A 158 12.96 9.56 16.29
N LEU A 159 12.09 9.90 15.34
CA LEU A 159 11.24 8.91 14.65
C LEU A 159 12.08 7.85 13.93
N TRP A 160 13.16 8.28 13.26
CA TRP A 160 14.10 7.39 12.60
C TRP A 160 14.77 6.42 13.58
N GLN A 161 15.29 6.92 14.70
CA GLN A 161 15.93 6.09 15.73
C GLN A 161 14.97 5.04 16.30
N GLU A 162 13.74 5.43 16.64
CA GLU A 162 12.70 4.51 17.12
C GLU A 162 12.36 3.44 16.07
N GLN A 163 12.35 3.80 14.78
CA GLN A 163 12.13 2.85 13.69
C GLN A 163 13.29 1.84 13.59
N GLN A 164 14.54 2.29 13.68
CA GLN A 164 15.72 1.41 13.62
C GLN A 164 15.77 0.44 14.81
N GLU A 165 15.46 0.89 16.02
CA GLU A 165 15.38 0.04 17.22
C GLU A 165 14.30 -1.04 17.06
N THR A 166 13.15 -0.66 16.52
CA THR A 166 12.06 -1.59 16.24
C THR A 166 12.45 -2.65 15.20
N ILE A 167 13.12 -2.24 14.13
CA ILE A 167 13.64 -3.15 13.10
C ILE A 167 14.67 -4.11 13.70
N ALA A 168 15.61 -3.61 14.49
CA ALA A 168 16.65 -4.41 15.13
C ALA A 168 16.08 -5.47 16.08
N THR A 169 14.98 -5.15 16.76
CA THR A 169 14.28 -6.07 17.68
C THR A 169 13.20 -6.91 17.00
N ASN A 170 12.93 -6.71 15.70
CA ASN A 170 11.79 -7.29 14.98
C ASN A 170 10.43 -7.06 15.69
N GLY A 171 10.27 -5.93 16.36
CA GLY A 171 9.06 -5.65 17.14
C GLY A 171 7.79 -5.59 16.30
N ASP A 172 7.91 -5.19 15.04
CA ASP A 172 6.85 -5.20 14.03
C ASP A 172 6.46 -6.62 13.59
N ALA A 173 7.44 -7.51 13.41
CA ALA A 173 7.21 -8.93 13.12
C ALA A 173 6.42 -9.60 14.26
N ASP A 174 6.83 -9.34 15.50
CA ASP A 174 6.20 -9.92 16.68
C ASP A 174 4.80 -9.36 16.89
N ALA A 175 4.60 -8.07 16.65
CA ALA A 175 3.27 -7.46 16.64
C ALA A 175 2.37 -8.11 15.59
N LEU A 176 2.87 -8.32 14.36
CA LEU A 176 2.09 -8.97 13.30
C LEU A 176 1.67 -10.39 13.70
N ARG A 177 2.61 -11.23 14.16
CA ARG A 177 2.32 -12.59 14.64
C ARG A 177 1.26 -12.58 15.75
N TYR A 178 1.41 -11.67 16.70
CA TYR A 178 0.46 -11.50 17.79
C TYR A 178 -0.94 -11.13 17.29
N GLY A 179 -1.03 -10.22 16.33
CA GLY A 179 -2.30 -9.80 15.73
C GLY A 179 -3.00 -10.91 14.97
N LEU A 180 -2.28 -11.67 14.13
CA LEU A 180 -2.88 -12.76 13.34
C LEU A 180 -3.60 -13.80 14.20
N LEU A 181 -3.08 -14.08 15.40
CA LEU A 181 -3.73 -14.99 16.36
C LEU A 181 -4.97 -14.40 17.06
N ARG A 182 -5.17 -13.09 16.97
CA ARG A 182 -6.12 -12.32 17.81
C ARG A 182 -7.24 -11.66 17.02
N PHE A 183 -7.14 -11.63 15.69
CA PHE A 183 -8.14 -11.04 14.78
C PHE A 183 -8.95 -12.12 14.04
N PRO A 184 -10.04 -12.65 14.64
CA PRO A 184 -10.77 -13.82 14.11
C PRO A 184 -11.56 -13.56 12.83
N ASN A 185 -11.68 -12.30 12.42
CA ASN A 185 -12.38 -11.88 11.20
C ASN A 185 -11.46 -11.23 10.17
N LEU A 186 -10.13 -11.33 10.38
CA LEU A 186 -9.16 -10.86 9.41
C LEU A 186 -9.31 -11.65 8.10
N ARG A 187 -9.41 -10.92 6.99
CA ARG A 187 -9.58 -11.48 5.64
C ARG A 187 -8.47 -11.06 4.69
N ARG A 188 -7.91 -9.87 4.92
CA ARG A 188 -7.01 -9.21 3.97
C ARG A 188 -5.77 -8.62 4.63
N MET A 189 -4.64 -8.83 3.98
CA MET A 189 -3.34 -8.24 4.27
C MET A 189 -2.96 -7.37 3.08
N VAL A 190 -2.60 -6.11 3.33
CA VAL A 190 -2.08 -5.19 2.30
C VAL A 190 -0.66 -4.82 2.68
N VAL A 191 0.29 -4.93 1.75
CA VAL A 191 1.64 -4.37 1.91
C VAL A 191 1.74 -3.13 1.03
N SER A 192 2.11 -1.99 1.60
CA SER A 192 2.26 -0.74 0.86
C SER A 192 3.60 -0.07 1.15
N PRO A 193 4.39 0.31 0.14
CA PRO A 193 5.62 1.09 0.34
C PRO A 193 5.36 2.60 0.41
N ALA A 194 4.09 3.05 0.46
CA ALA A 194 3.69 4.39 0.06
C ALA A 194 2.83 5.14 1.09
N ALA A 195 2.68 4.66 2.34
CA ALA A 195 1.71 5.23 3.27
C ALA A 195 1.81 6.75 3.45
N HIS A 196 3.05 7.28 3.43
CA HIS A 196 3.34 8.70 3.62
C HIS A 196 2.88 9.62 2.50
N GLY A 197 2.51 9.09 1.32
CA GLY A 197 1.89 9.87 0.25
C GLY A 197 2.67 11.12 -0.15
N LYS A 198 2.06 12.30 -0.17
CA LYS A 198 2.75 13.59 -0.41
C LYS A 198 2.83 14.39 0.89
N PRO A 199 3.71 15.40 1.01
CA PRO A 199 3.76 16.28 2.19
C PRO A 199 2.36 16.77 2.61
N GLY A 200 1.92 16.40 3.81
CA GLY A 200 0.59 16.75 4.32
C GLY A 200 -0.61 16.04 3.68
N LEU A 201 -0.38 15.13 2.74
CA LEU A 201 -1.39 14.30 2.05
C LEU A 201 -0.96 12.82 2.06
N PRO A 202 -0.96 12.16 3.24
CA PRO A 202 -0.65 10.74 3.33
C PRO A 202 -1.73 9.88 2.67
N TRP A 203 -1.34 8.77 2.05
CA TRP A 203 -2.27 7.78 1.52
C TRP A 203 -2.93 6.99 2.64
N TYR A 204 -2.13 6.64 3.64
CA TYR A 204 -2.59 5.98 4.84
C TYR A 204 -2.28 6.86 6.05
N LEU A 205 -3.33 7.36 6.71
CA LEU A 205 -3.21 8.05 7.99
C LEU A 205 -2.91 7.01 9.10
N THR A 206 -1.68 6.51 9.16
CA THR A 206 -1.24 5.59 10.23
C THR A 206 -1.27 6.30 11.59
N PRO A 207 -1.39 5.56 12.72
CA PRO A 207 -1.21 6.12 14.06
C PRO A 207 0.03 7.02 14.20
N THR A 208 1.17 6.61 13.64
CA THR A 208 2.40 7.41 13.62
C THR A 208 2.19 8.73 12.88
N ILE A 209 1.69 8.69 11.64
CA ILE A 209 1.48 9.91 10.83
C ILE A 209 0.50 10.87 11.53
N ARG A 210 -0.55 10.35 12.16
CA ARG A 210 -1.52 11.17 12.94
C ARG A 210 -0.91 11.81 14.19
N SER A 211 0.17 11.26 14.72
CA SER A 211 0.84 11.75 15.93
C SER A 211 1.93 12.79 15.65
N LEU A 212 2.28 13.00 14.37
CA LEU A 212 3.29 13.97 13.99
C LEU A 212 2.84 15.42 14.32
N PRO A 213 3.77 16.29 14.74
CA PRO A 213 3.49 17.71 14.94
C PRO A 213 2.90 18.36 13.68
N ARG A 214 1.93 19.26 13.86
CA ARG A 214 1.44 20.12 12.77
C ARG A 214 2.60 20.93 12.21
N GLY A 215 2.66 21.07 10.89
CA GLY A 215 3.74 21.80 10.21
C GLY A 215 5.08 21.04 10.11
N LEU A 216 5.17 19.78 10.54
CA LEU A 216 6.40 18.98 10.40
C LEU A 216 6.67 18.62 8.94
N LEU A 217 7.79 19.11 8.39
CA LEU A 217 8.34 18.64 7.13
C LEU A 217 9.43 17.61 7.40
N TYR A 218 9.29 16.43 6.81
CA TYR A 218 10.19 15.28 6.96
C TYR A 218 10.30 14.53 5.62
N PRO A 219 11.32 13.66 5.43
CA PRO A 219 11.45 12.82 4.24
C PRO A 219 10.21 12.01 3.97
N ILE A 220 9.69 12.14 2.74
CA ILE A 220 8.52 11.40 2.29
C ILE A 220 9.00 10.16 1.55
N GLU A 221 9.34 9.17 2.37
CA GLU A 221 9.99 7.97 1.90
C GLU A 221 9.06 7.03 1.17
N ARG A 222 9.71 6.15 0.42
CA ARG A 222 9.13 5.16 -0.46
C ARG A 222 9.91 3.90 -0.24
N GLY A 223 9.27 2.91 0.38
CA GLY A 223 9.96 1.75 0.94
C GLY A 223 10.73 0.91 -0.07
N TRP A 224 10.34 0.98 -1.35
CA TRP A 224 10.88 0.18 -2.44
C TRP A 224 11.55 1.08 -3.47
N PRO A 225 12.55 0.57 -4.21
CA PRO A 225 13.24 1.33 -5.24
C PRO A 225 12.26 2.06 -6.17
N LEU A 226 12.50 3.36 -6.33
CA LEU A 226 11.83 4.20 -7.30
C LEU A 226 12.85 4.68 -8.33
N THR A 227 12.40 4.84 -9.57
CA THR A 227 13.16 5.51 -10.63
C THR A 227 13.66 6.87 -10.14
N LYS A 228 14.98 7.09 -10.16
CA LYS A 228 15.55 8.43 -9.89
C LYS A 228 15.12 9.42 -10.96
N MET A 229 15.17 10.72 -10.64
CA MET A 229 15.03 11.77 -11.64
C MET A 229 16.08 11.54 -12.74
N HIS A 230 15.63 11.36 -13.99
CA HIS A 230 16.46 11.09 -15.18
C HIS A 230 17.03 9.67 -15.32
N SER A 231 16.65 8.73 -14.46
CA SER A 231 16.98 7.31 -14.63
C SER A 231 15.79 6.60 -15.27
N ASN A 232 16.04 5.98 -16.43
CA ASN A 232 15.12 5.07 -17.08
C ASN A 232 15.17 3.73 -16.33
N PHE A 233 14.36 3.59 -15.28
CA PHE A 233 14.07 2.30 -14.60
C PHE A 233 15.06 1.91 -13.48
N PRO A 234 14.59 1.25 -12.39
CA PRO A 234 15.47 0.80 -11.30
C PRO A 234 15.98 -0.61 -11.59
N GLU A 235 17.21 -0.81 -12.10
CA GLU A 235 17.82 -2.13 -12.41
C GLU A 235 17.42 -3.28 -11.46
N ALA A 236 16.96 -4.41 -12.02
CA ALA A 236 16.57 -5.62 -11.29
C ALA A 236 17.84 -6.35 -10.92
N ARG A 237 18.41 -5.96 -9.79
CA ARG A 237 19.56 -6.66 -9.22
C ARG A 237 19.17 -8.07 -8.79
N ASP A 238 20.15 -8.94 -8.80
CA ASP A 238 20.03 -10.31 -8.28
C ASP A 238 19.34 -10.31 -6.91
N TRP A 239 18.45 -11.29 -6.70
CA TRP A 239 17.63 -11.39 -5.50
C TRP A 239 18.41 -11.89 -4.27
N ASP A 240 19.50 -11.21 -3.95
CA ASP A 240 20.40 -11.50 -2.86
C ASP A 240 19.92 -10.90 -1.53
N ARG A 241 20.70 -11.09 -0.46
CA ARG A 241 20.36 -10.57 0.87
C ARG A 241 20.20 -9.04 0.88
N SER A 242 21.07 -8.32 0.18
CA SER A 242 21.08 -6.85 0.17
C SER A 242 19.88 -6.29 -0.58
N GLU A 243 19.47 -6.97 -1.65
CA GLU A 243 18.30 -6.60 -2.42
C GLU A 243 17.03 -6.94 -1.63
N LYS A 244 16.94 -8.13 -1.02
CA LYS A 244 15.83 -8.52 -0.12
C LYS A 244 15.61 -7.52 1.01
N ASP A 245 16.68 -6.94 1.55
CA ASP A 245 16.59 -5.95 2.62
C ASP A 245 15.84 -4.68 2.18
N ARG A 246 15.73 -4.37 0.88
CA ARG A 246 14.89 -3.26 0.35
C ARG A 246 13.39 -3.58 0.39
N TRP A 247 13.00 -4.85 0.27
CA TRP A 247 11.62 -5.33 0.40
C TRP A 247 11.35 -5.99 1.76
N ARG A 248 12.01 -5.54 2.83
CA ARG A 248 11.94 -6.16 4.16
C ARG A 248 10.50 -6.45 4.60
N GLY A 249 9.60 -5.47 4.53
CA GLY A 249 8.23 -5.62 4.99
C GLY A 249 7.44 -6.62 4.16
N TYR A 250 7.58 -6.61 2.83
CA TYR A 250 7.01 -7.67 1.99
C TYR A 250 7.51 -9.05 2.41
N CYS A 251 8.83 -9.27 2.47
CA CYS A 251 9.43 -10.56 2.84
C CYS A 251 9.02 -11.00 4.26
N LEU A 252 8.89 -10.05 5.19
CA LEU A 252 8.44 -10.31 6.55
C LEU A 252 6.97 -10.72 6.58
N VAL A 253 6.11 -9.97 5.90
CA VAL A 253 4.66 -10.18 5.88
C VAL A 253 4.32 -11.50 5.19
N SER A 254 4.88 -11.76 4.01
CA SER A 254 4.63 -13.00 3.26
C SER A 254 5.03 -14.22 4.09
N ARG A 255 6.22 -14.21 4.68
CA ARG A 255 6.69 -15.30 5.55
C ARG A 255 5.80 -15.53 6.77
N ILE A 256 5.41 -14.48 7.48
CA ILE A 256 4.56 -14.61 8.68
C ILE A 256 3.15 -15.07 8.31
N MET A 257 2.59 -14.55 7.22
CA MET A 257 1.28 -14.94 6.71
C MET A 257 1.28 -16.40 6.26
N ALA A 258 2.26 -16.82 5.46
CA ALA A 258 2.42 -18.20 5.02
C ALA A 258 2.57 -19.17 6.20
N GLN A 259 3.37 -18.82 7.21
CA GLN A 259 3.48 -19.61 8.43
C GLN A 259 2.14 -19.71 9.17
N HIS A 260 1.43 -18.59 9.34
CA HIS A 260 0.14 -18.58 10.01
C HIS A 260 -0.90 -19.47 9.31
N LEU A 261 -0.97 -19.42 7.97
CA LEU A 261 -1.88 -20.25 7.18
C LEU A 261 -1.56 -21.74 7.30
N ARG A 262 -0.27 -22.12 7.33
CA ARG A 262 0.14 -23.51 7.58
C ARG A 262 -0.27 -24.01 8.97
N GLU A 263 -0.14 -23.15 9.98
CA GLU A 263 -0.48 -23.49 11.37
C GLU A 263 -1.98 -23.40 11.66
N ASN A 264 -2.74 -22.63 10.87
CA ASN A 264 -4.17 -22.35 11.08
C ASN A 264 -4.96 -22.49 9.77
N PRO A 265 -5.20 -23.71 9.26
CA PRO A 265 -5.90 -23.93 7.99
C PRO A 265 -7.33 -23.37 7.92
N GLU A 266 -7.98 -23.20 9.08
CA GLU A 266 -9.33 -22.62 9.20
C GLU A 266 -9.33 -21.07 9.22
N SER A 267 -8.16 -20.44 9.03
CA SER A 267 -8.06 -18.99 8.99
C SER A 267 -8.89 -18.40 7.84
N LYS A 268 -9.57 -17.28 8.12
CA LYS A 268 -10.33 -16.54 7.09
C LYS A 268 -9.46 -15.60 6.26
N LEU A 269 -8.17 -15.50 6.59
CA LEU A 269 -7.21 -14.70 5.85
C LEU A 269 -7.00 -15.34 4.48
N ALA A 270 -7.52 -14.69 3.46
CA ALA A 270 -7.52 -15.21 2.10
C ALA A 270 -6.80 -14.30 1.11
N ASP A 271 -6.76 -12.99 1.40
CA ASP A 271 -6.28 -11.97 0.45
C ASP A 271 -4.96 -11.34 0.89
N LEU A 272 -3.96 -11.42 0.01
CA LEU A 272 -2.74 -10.63 0.05
C LEU A 272 -2.76 -9.65 -1.13
N ALA A 273 -2.71 -8.36 -0.79
CA ALA A 273 -2.61 -7.29 -1.76
C ALA A 273 -1.30 -6.51 -1.62
N ILE A 274 -0.72 -6.16 -2.76
CA ILE A 274 0.44 -5.28 -2.83
C ILE A 274 -0.05 -3.93 -3.35
N ASP A 275 -0.06 -2.90 -2.51
CA ASP A 275 -0.60 -1.60 -2.90
C ASP A 275 0.51 -0.56 -3.02
N THR A 276 0.93 -0.31 -4.26
CA THR A 276 1.97 0.65 -4.57
C THR A 276 1.42 2.08 -4.69
N ASN A 277 0.11 2.29 -4.52
CA ASN A 277 -0.56 3.59 -4.66
C ASN A 277 -0.13 4.33 -5.94
N GLN A 278 -0.09 3.60 -7.06
CA GLN A 278 0.25 4.10 -8.40
C GLN A 278 1.70 4.62 -8.56
N LEU A 279 2.55 4.35 -7.57
CA LEU A 279 3.98 4.53 -7.73
C LEU A 279 4.52 3.53 -8.74
N ARG A 280 5.60 3.93 -9.42
CA ARG A 280 6.35 3.08 -10.34
C ARG A 280 7.35 2.23 -9.56
N THR A 281 6.81 1.35 -8.73
CA THR A 281 7.55 0.42 -7.89
C THR A 281 6.68 -0.81 -7.63
N GLY A 282 7.29 -1.91 -7.19
CA GLY A 282 6.63 -3.14 -6.75
C GLY A 282 7.64 -4.19 -6.33
N ILE A 283 7.21 -5.45 -6.23
CA ILE A 283 8.09 -6.58 -5.88
C ILE A 283 8.97 -6.93 -7.08
N SER A 284 10.29 -7.02 -6.86
CA SER A 284 11.25 -7.41 -7.90
C SER A 284 10.89 -8.75 -8.53
N CYS A 285 11.02 -8.83 -9.84
CA CYS A 285 10.85 -10.03 -10.63
C CYS A 285 11.94 -11.08 -10.41
N ARG A 286 13.15 -10.67 -10.04
CA ARG A 286 14.28 -11.54 -9.73
C ARG A 286 13.99 -12.48 -8.55
N MET A 287 12.98 -12.14 -7.73
CA MET A 287 12.44 -13.05 -6.73
C MET A 287 12.00 -14.40 -7.34
N PHE A 288 11.59 -14.42 -8.61
CA PHE A 288 11.10 -15.60 -9.32
C PHE A 288 12.18 -16.38 -10.09
N ASP A 289 13.45 -15.94 -10.08
CA ASP A 289 14.54 -16.60 -10.81
C ASP A 289 14.84 -18.01 -10.32
N ASP A 290 14.73 -18.21 -9.00
CA ASP A 290 15.02 -19.48 -8.35
C ASP A 290 13.77 -19.98 -7.62
N ALA A 291 13.18 -21.06 -8.12
CA ALA A 291 12.04 -21.74 -7.51
C ALA A 291 12.30 -22.17 -6.05
N GLU A 292 13.56 -22.28 -5.63
CA GLU A 292 13.93 -22.60 -4.25
C GLU A 292 13.85 -21.41 -3.30
N ASN A 293 13.69 -20.18 -3.80
CA ASN A 293 13.54 -18.98 -2.99
C ASN A 293 12.40 -19.12 -1.97
N SER A 294 12.69 -18.80 -0.71
CA SER A 294 11.70 -18.82 0.38
C SER A 294 10.51 -17.93 0.09
N GLU A 295 10.72 -16.78 -0.56
CA GLU A 295 9.66 -15.83 -0.85
C GLU A 295 8.66 -16.38 -1.88
N ILE A 296 9.12 -17.20 -2.84
CA ILE A 296 8.23 -17.91 -3.78
C ILE A 296 7.43 -18.97 -3.03
N LYS A 297 8.07 -19.75 -2.15
CA LYS A 297 7.39 -20.79 -1.36
C LYS A 297 6.35 -20.20 -0.42
N ASP A 298 6.67 -19.09 0.23
CA ASP A 298 5.76 -18.33 1.10
C ASP A 298 4.62 -17.75 0.27
N LEU A 299 4.92 -17.14 -0.88
CA LEU A 299 3.90 -16.66 -1.81
C LEU A 299 3.01 -17.83 -2.25
N ASN A 300 3.53 -18.93 -2.76
CA ASN A 300 2.75 -20.12 -3.17
C ASN A 300 1.86 -20.68 -2.06
N THR A 301 2.32 -20.66 -0.80
CA THR A 301 1.49 -21.05 0.35
C THR A 301 0.29 -20.12 0.52
N ILE A 302 0.50 -18.82 0.33
CA ILE A 302 -0.56 -17.81 0.35
C ILE A 302 -1.48 -17.97 -0.87
N LEU A 303 -0.90 -18.15 -2.06
CA LEU A 303 -1.61 -18.35 -3.34
C LEU A 303 -2.44 -19.63 -3.35
N SER A 304 -2.05 -20.66 -2.58
CA SER A 304 -2.81 -21.91 -2.45
C SER A 304 -4.16 -21.70 -1.72
N HIS A 305 -4.37 -20.53 -1.11
CA HIS A 305 -5.64 -20.15 -0.51
C HIS A 305 -6.42 -19.22 -1.46
N PRO A 306 -7.75 -19.40 -1.62
CA PRO A 306 -8.50 -18.72 -2.66
C PRO A 306 -8.81 -17.25 -2.34
N GLY A 307 -8.24 -16.34 -3.13
CA GLY A 307 -8.64 -14.94 -3.28
C GLY A 307 -7.47 -13.97 -3.27
N LEU A 308 -6.97 -13.55 -4.44
CA LEU A 308 -5.68 -12.84 -4.51
C LEU A 308 -5.72 -11.60 -5.41
N PHE A 309 -5.21 -10.47 -4.92
CA PHE A 309 -4.91 -9.29 -5.73
C PHE A 309 -3.40 -8.97 -5.73
N THR A 310 -2.65 -9.53 -6.68
CA THR A 310 -1.21 -9.21 -6.80
C THR A 310 -0.94 -8.01 -7.68
N ASN A 311 -0.21 -7.02 -7.17
CA ASN A 311 0.48 -6.05 -8.02
C ASN A 311 1.97 -6.38 -8.01
N VAL A 312 2.46 -6.96 -9.10
CA VAL A 312 3.87 -7.34 -9.27
C VAL A 312 4.49 -6.37 -10.26
N VAL A 313 5.56 -5.66 -9.89
CA VAL A 313 6.19 -4.66 -10.76
C VAL A 313 7.57 -5.12 -11.19
N TYR A 314 7.80 -5.12 -12.49
CA TYR A 314 9.06 -5.54 -13.09
C TYR A 314 10.03 -4.37 -13.26
N VAL A 315 11.30 -4.74 -13.40
CA VAL A 315 12.36 -3.92 -13.96
C VAL A 315 12.85 -4.61 -15.23
N ASP A 316 12.92 -3.90 -16.35
CA ASP A 316 13.89 -4.30 -17.36
C ASP A 316 14.60 -3.12 -18.00
N ASP A 317 15.83 -3.45 -18.36
CA ASP A 317 16.84 -2.75 -19.14
C ASP A 317 16.42 -2.63 -20.62
N PHE A 318 15.20 -2.17 -20.89
CA PHE A 318 14.79 -1.79 -22.26
C PHE A 318 15.10 -0.32 -22.51
N ASP A 319 16.38 0.04 -22.52
CA ASP A 319 16.80 1.31 -23.13
C ASP A 319 17.87 1.03 -24.19
N ASP A 320 17.60 1.56 -25.38
CA ASP A 320 18.41 1.51 -26.59
C ASP A 320 19.81 2.12 -26.34
N SER A 321 20.72 1.38 -25.71
CA SER A 321 22.14 1.68 -25.80
C SER A 321 22.70 1.00 -27.03
N ASP A 322 22.92 1.78 -28.08
CA ASP A 322 23.55 1.41 -29.36
C ASP A 322 24.99 0.85 -29.23
N ASP A 323 25.46 0.46 -28.04
CA ASP A 323 26.86 0.09 -27.76
C ASP A 323 27.02 -1.08 -26.76
N SER A 324 26.39 -2.23 -26.99
CA SER A 324 26.77 -3.48 -26.29
C SER A 324 26.70 -4.70 -27.19
N ASP A 325 27.86 -5.17 -27.65
CA ASP A 325 28.06 -6.42 -28.41
C ASP A 325 27.89 -7.69 -27.52
N GLY A 326 26.87 -7.71 -26.66
CA GLY A 326 26.48 -8.87 -25.86
C GLY A 326 25.16 -9.45 -26.37
N GLU A 327 25.04 -10.77 -26.45
CA GLU A 327 23.73 -11.42 -26.62
C GLU A 327 22.85 -11.12 -25.39
N GLU A 328 22.21 -9.95 -25.36
CA GLU A 328 21.20 -9.56 -24.37
C GLU A 328 19.93 -10.40 -24.61
N GLY A 329 19.81 -11.51 -23.90
CA GLY A 329 18.62 -12.33 -23.92
C GLY A 329 17.46 -11.61 -23.22
N ASP A 330 16.39 -11.33 -23.97
CA ASP A 330 15.05 -10.96 -23.50
C ASP A 330 14.68 -11.67 -22.17
N TYR A 331 14.87 -10.99 -21.03
CA TYR A 331 14.64 -11.58 -19.71
C TYR A 331 13.14 -11.64 -19.39
N PHE A 332 12.50 -12.72 -19.83
CA PHE A 332 11.06 -12.95 -19.66
C PHE A 332 10.77 -14.17 -18.77
N ILE A 333 10.07 -13.96 -17.66
CA ILE A 333 9.55 -15.05 -16.82
C ILE A 333 8.06 -15.30 -17.15
N PRO A 334 7.69 -16.50 -17.64
CA PRO A 334 6.30 -16.82 -17.94
C PRO A 334 5.39 -16.80 -16.70
N LEU A 335 4.16 -16.32 -16.83
CA LEU A 335 3.19 -16.24 -15.73
C LEU A 335 2.89 -17.62 -15.10
N HIS A 336 2.92 -18.68 -15.92
CA HIS A 336 2.66 -20.04 -15.46
C HIS A 336 3.81 -20.66 -14.66
N SER A 337 5.04 -20.09 -14.69
CA SER A 337 6.12 -20.51 -13.78
C SER A 337 6.04 -19.79 -12.44
N ILE A 338 5.33 -18.66 -12.38
CA ILE A 338 5.17 -17.85 -11.17
C ILE A 338 3.94 -18.28 -10.39
N PHE A 339 2.82 -18.44 -11.08
CA PHE A 339 1.51 -18.64 -10.48
C PHE A 339 1.03 -20.09 -10.64
N PRO A 340 0.63 -20.77 -9.54
CA PRO A 340 0.13 -22.14 -9.57
C PRO A 340 -1.33 -22.17 -10.05
N VAL A 341 -1.59 -21.68 -11.27
CA VAL A 341 -2.94 -21.48 -11.81
C VAL A 341 -3.80 -22.75 -11.81
N ASN A 342 -3.16 -23.92 -11.91
CA ASN A 342 -3.84 -25.21 -11.88
C ASN A 342 -4.41 -25.56 -10.50
N ASP A 343 -3.90 -24.96 -9.42
CA ASP A 343 -4.34 -25.23 -8.04
C ASP A 343 -5.45 -24.25 -7.59
N TRP A 344 -5.74 -23.23 -8.40
CA TRP A 344 -6.65 -22.13 -8.07
C TRP A 344 -8.12 -22.42 -8.37
N HIS A 345 -8.68 -23.50 -7.84
CA HIS A 345 -10.04 -23.93 -8.18
C HIS A 345 -11.18 -23.02 -7.67
N GLN A 346 -10.92 -22.18 -6.66
CA GLN A 346 -11.92 -21.30 -6.03
C GLN A 346 -11.60 -19.81 -6.19
N LEU A 347 -10.66 -19.45 -7.09
CA LEU A 347 -10.27 -18.07 -7.30
C LEU A 347 -11.46 -17.26 -7.85
N ARG A 348 -11.80 -16.17 -7.15
CA ARG A 348 -12.86 -15.24 -7.56
C ARG A 348 -12.31 -13.96 -8.16
N HIS A 349 -11.17 -13.50 -7.68
CA HIS A 349 -10.56 -12.27 -8.16
C HIS A 349 -9.09 -12.52 -8.43
N PHE A 350 -8.64 -12.05 -9.59
CA PHE A 350 -7.23 -12.00 -9.96
C PHE A 350 -6.89 -10.56 -10.34
N GLY A 351 -5.74 -10.07 -9.89
CA GLY A 351 -5.18 -8.82 -10.35
C GLY A 351 -3.72 -9.03 -10.72
N LEU A 352 -3.31 -8.44 -11.84
CA LEU A 352 -1.92 -8.26 -12.21
C LEU A 352 -1.76 -6.85 -12.77
N SER A 353 -0.75 -6.15 -12.30
CA SER A 353 -0.49 -4.78 -12.72
C SER A 353 0.98 -4.46 -12.75
N ARG A 354 1.44 -3.69 -13.76
CA ARG A 354 2.84 -3.26 -13.96
C ARG A 354 3.84 -4.41 -14.17
N PHE A 355 3.36 -5.49 -14.78
CA PHE A 355 4.13 -6.69 -15.07
C PHE A 355 4.66 -6.70 -16.51
N ILE A 356 5.85 -7.30 -16.73
CA ILE A 356 6.35 -7.58 -18.08
C ILE A 356 5.67 -8.81 -18.62
N VAL A 357 5.08 -8.68 -19.80
CA VAL A 357 4.24 -9.71 -20.38
C VAL A 357 4.53 -9.90 -21.85
N LYS A 358 4.36 -11.14 -22.30
CA LYS A 358 4.08 -11.45 -23.70
C LYS A 358 2.58 -11.68 -23.82
N LYS A 359 1.92 -11.06 -24.81
CA LYS A 359 0.46 -11.17 -25.01
C LYS A 359 -0.01 -12.62 -25.00
N ASP A 360 0.68 -13.50 -25.71
CA ASP A 360 0.29 -14.91 -25.83
C ASP A 360 0.40 -15.67 -24.49
N ASP A 361 1.36 -15.32 -23.64
CA ASP A 361 1.48 -15.91 -22.31
C ASP A 361 0.36 -15.43 -21.38
N VAL A 362 -0.03 -14.14 -21.45
CA VAL A 362 -1.22 -13.62 -20.75
C VAL A 362 -2.49 -14.35 -21.19
N ILE A 363 -2.70 -14.51 -22.50
CA ILE A 363 -3.87 -15.23 -23.01
C ILE A 363 -3.88 -16.68 -22.56
N LYS A 364 -2.73 -17.37 -22.62
CA LYS A 364 -2.58 -18.75 -22.14
C LYS A 364 -2.90 -18.85 -20.65
N PHE A 365 -2.42 -17.90 -19.86
CA PHE A 365 -2.66 -17.82 -18.42
C PHE A 365 -4.13 -17.56 -18.09
N LEU A 366 -4.76 -16.56 -18.71
CA LEU A 366 -6.17 -16.22 -18.51
C LEU A 366 -7.11 -17.36 -18.88
N ARG A 367 -6.75 -18.16 -19.89
CA ARG A 367 -7.52 -19.36 -20.28
C ARG A 367 -7.48 -20.46 -19.20
N ALA A 368 -6.41 -20.52 -18.41
CA ALA A 368 -6.26 -21.50 -17.34
C ALA A 368 -6.98 -21.10 -16.04
N LEU A 369 -7.45 -19.85 -15.91
CA LEU A 369 -8.18 -19.39 -14.74
C LEU A 369 -9.54 -20.12 -14.58
N PRO A 370 -10.00 -20.36 -13.34
CA PRO A 370 -11.21 -21.13 -13.09
C PRO A 370 -12.49 -20.43 -13.57
N PRO A 371 -13.59 -21.17 -13.78
CA PRO A 371 -14.89 -20.59 -14.09
C PRO A 371 -15.48 -19.76 -12.93
N THR A 372 -14.97 -19.93 -11.70
CA THR A 372 -15.38 -19.15 -10.52
C THR A 372 -14.89 -17.69 -10.54
N LEU A 373 -14.10 -17.30 -11.55
CA LEU A 373 -13.55 -15.96 -11.67
C LEU A 373 -14.67 -14.92 -11.87
N GLU A 374 -14.79 -13.99 -10.93
CA GLU A 374 -15.73 -12.87 -10.92
C GLU A 374 -15.08 -11.55 -11.36
N SER A 375 -13.77 -11.38 -11.19
CA SER A 375 -13.07 -10.20 -11.71
C SER A 375 -11.61 -10.43 -12.06
N VAL A 376 -11.14 -9.70 -13.07
CA VAL A 376 -9.75 -9.64 -13.49
C VAL A 376 -9.27 -8.19 -13.60
N GLU A 377 -8.12 -7.87 -13.00
CA GLU A 377 -7.41 -6.63 -13.25
C GLU A 377 -6.14 -6.89 -14.07
N LEU A 378 -5.99 -6.18 -15.19
CA LEU A 378 -4.86 -6.27 -16.13
C LEU A 378 -4.36 -4.85 -16.43
N SER A 379 -3.65 -4.23 -15.48
CA SER A 379 -3.33 -2.80 -15.54
C SER A 379 -1.85 -2.52 -15.78
N PHE A 380 -1.53 -1.46 -16.51
CA PHE A 380 -0.17 -0.95 -16.69
C PHE A 380 0.87 -1.98 -17.15
N PHE A 381 0.46 -2.99 -17.92
CA PHE A 381 1.38 -3.99 -18.49
C PHE A 381 2.46 -3.35 -19.34
N ILE A 382 3.64 -3.94 -19.26
CA ILE A 382 4.80 -3.62 -20.09
C ILE A 382 4.92 -4.78 -21.07
N PHE A 383 4.58 -4.54 -22.32
CA PHE A 383 4.66 -5.59 -23.34
C PHE A 383 6.10 -5.69 -23.85
N MET A 384 6.64 -6.91 -23.90
CA MET A 384 7.92 -7.17 -24.56
C MET A 384 7.89 -6.67 -26.02
N PRO A 385 9.01 -6.21 -26.59
CA PRO A 385 9.09 -5.84 -28.00
C PRO A 385 8.48 -6.93 -28.91
N ASP A 386 7.72 -6.49 -29.91
CA ASP A 386 7.01 -7.36 -30.87
C ASP A 386 6.05 -8.42 -30.28
N SER A 387 5.74 -8.35 -28.98
CA SER A 387 4.88 -9.33 -28.31
C SER A 387 3.41 -8.93 -28.23
N GLY A 388 3.07 -7.71 -28.65
CA GLY A 388 1.72 -7.15 -28.65
C GLY A 388 1.58 -5.88 -27.80
N ASP A 389 0.34 -5.50 -27.55
CA ASP A 389 -0.07 -4.31 -26.80
C ASP A 389 -1.45 -4.54 -26.18
N TYR A 390 -1.98 -3.53 -25.48
CA TYR A 390 -3.33 -3.61 -24.91
C TYR A 390 -4.43 -3.84 -25.94
N HIS A 391 -4.31 -3.23 -27.13
CA HIS A 391 -5.32 -3.37 -28.18
C HIS A 391 -5.40 -4.81 -28.67
N SER A 392 -4.26 -5.38 -29.06
CA SER A 392 -4.15 -6.77 -29.50
C SER A 392 -4.43 -7.77 -28.39
N LEU A 393 -4.07 -7.48 -27.13
CA LEU A 393 -4.43 -8.30 -25.98
C LEU A 393 -5.95 -8.38 -25.80
N VAL A 394 -6.64 -7.25 -25.75
CA VAL A 394 -8.11 -7.20 -25.56
C VAL A 394 -8.82 -7.88 -26.73
N HIS A 395 -8.33 -7.70 -27.96
CA HIS A 395 -8.85 -8.42 -29.12
C HIS A 395 -8.71 -9.95 -28.97
N ASP A 396 -7.52 -10.41 -28.56
CA ASP A 396 -7.30 -11.85 -28.32
C ASP A 396 -8.11 -12.38 -27.13
N MET A 397 -8.33 -11.56 -26.10
CA MET A 397 -9.20 -11.92 -24.97
C MET A 397 -10.64 -12.18 -25.46
N HIS A 398 -11.18 -11.27 -26.29
CA HIS A 398 -12.52 -11.38 -26.86
C HIS A 398 -12.67 -12.64 -27.73
N GLU A 399 -11.70 -12.92 -28.60
CA GLU A 399 -11.77 -14.05 -29.52
C GLU A 399 -11.47 -15.41 -28.88
N LYS A 400 -10.59 -15.45 -27.87
CA LYS A 400 -9.94 -16.71 -27.44
C LYS A 400 -10.29 -17.20 -26.04
N LEU A 401 -10.95 -16.40 -25.19
CA LEU A 401 -11.24 -16.78 -23.79
C LEU A 401 -12.65 -17.33 -23.57
N GLY A 402 -13.57 -17.09 -24.50
CA GLY A 402 -14.94 -17.58 -24.39
C GLY A 402 -15.75 -16.92 -23.27
N TRP A 403 -15.34 -15.73 -22.81
CA TRP A 403 -15.99 -15.06 -21.67
C TRP A 403 -17.35 -14.46 -22.03
N ARG A 404 -17.55 -14.03 -23.28
CA ARG A 404 -18.83 -13.47 -23.75
C ARG A 404 -19.94 -14.51 -23.82
N GLU A 405 -19.58 -15.78 -23.99
CA GLU A 405 -20.51 -16.90 -24.01
C GLU A 405 -20.95 -17.33 -22.61
N ARG A 406 -20.35 -16.79 -21.54
CA ARG A 406 -20.83 -17.02 -20.16
C ARG A 406 -22.13 -16.26 -19.94
N ASP A 407 -22.97 -16.81 -19.05
CA ASP A 407 -24.14 -16.07 -18.53
C ASP A 407 -23.70 -14.72 -17.98
N ALA A 408 -24.54 -13.68 -18.16
CA ALA A 408 -24.21 -12.31 -17.78
C ALA A 408 -23.78 -12.16 -16.31
N GLU A 409 -24.30 -13.01 -15.40
CA GLU A 409 -23.94 -13.02 -13.98
C GLU A 409 -22.55 -13.65 -13.71
N ASN A 410 -22.03 -14.45 -14.65
CA ASN A 410 -20.76 -15.18 -14.56
C ASN A 410 -19.65 -14.58 -15.45
N GLN A 411 -19.93 -13.46 -16.13
CA GLN A 411 -18.96 -12.71 -16.90
C GLN A 411 -18.00 -11.96 -15.96
N PRO A 412 -16.68 -12.23 -16.00
CA PRO A 412 -15.74 -11.55 -15.14
C PRO A 412 -15.77 -10.03 -15.37
N LYS A 413 -15.80 -9.25 -14.29
CA LYS A 413 -15.56 -7.81 -14.36
C LYS A 413 -14.10 -7.55 -14.77
N ILE A 414 -13.89 -6.77 -15.82
CA ILE A 414 -12.55 -6.49 -16.36
C ILE A 414 -12.14 -5.08 -15.94
N VAL A 415 -10.96 -4.96 -15.34
CA VAL A 415 -10.34 -3.68 -14.97
C VAL A 415 -9.05 -3.53 -15.76
N VAL A 416 -8.96 -2.44 -16.53
CA VAL A 416 -7.77 -2.09 -17.31
C VAL A 416 -7.47 -0.62 -17.14
N ARG A 417 -6.24 -0.34 -16.72
CA ARG A 417 -5.72 1.02 -16.57
C ARG A 417 -4.40 1.12 -17.31
N VAL A 418 -4.18 2.23 -17.98
CA VAL A 418 -2.97 2.46 -18.79
C VAL A 418 -2.30 3.76 -18.38
N ASP A 419 -0.98 3.83 -18.53
CA ASP A 419 -0.22 5.06 -18.29
C ASP A 419 -0.39 5.98 -19.51
N VAL A 420 -0.91 7.19 -19.32
CA VAL A 420 -1.06 8.20 -20.38
C VAL A 420 0.07 9.23 -20.38
N TRP A 421 0.62 9.60 -19.22
CA TRP A 421 1.71 10.59 -19.10
C TRP A 421 2.67 10.31 -17.94
N PHE A 422 3.94 10.67 -18.14
CA PHE A 422 5.05 10.49 -17.21
C PHE A 422 5.22 11.72 -16.31
N ALA A 423 4.74 11.71 -15.06
CA ALA A 423 5.10 12.74 -14.09
C ALA A 423 6.33 12.30 -13.28
N LYS A 424 7.41 13.10 -13.34
CA LYS A 424 8.77 12.74 -12.89
C LYS A 424 8.92 12.23 -11.44
N VAL A 425 7.96 12.44 -10.54
CA VAL A 425 8.11 12.12 -9.10
C VAL A 425 6.77 11.74 -8.41
N TYR A 426 5.62 11.82 -9.09
CA TYR A 426 4.32 11.90 -8.40
C TYR A 426 3.29 10.82 -8.80
N GLY A 427 3.76 9.73 -9.42
CA GLY A 427 2.92 8.68 -9.99
C GLY A 427 2.64 8.93 -11.48
N ALA A 428 2.26 7.87 -12.19
CA ALA A 428 1.83 7.99 -13.58
C ALA A 428 0.45 8.66 -13.66
N VAL A 429 0.21 9.47 -14.69
CA VAL A 429 -1.17 9.86 -15.02
C VAL A 429 -1.81 8.63 -15.63
N MET A 430 -2.84 8.11 -14.97
CA MET A 430 -3.56 6.92 -15.40
C MET A 430 -4.79 7.30 -16.21
N MET A 431 -5.12 6.46 -17.20
CA MET A 431 -6.43 6.44 -17.82
C MET A 431 -7.09 5.10 -17.47
N ASP A 432 -8.26 5.15 -16.86
CA ASP A 432 -9.09 3.97 -16.63
C ASP A 432 -9.93 3.74 -17.89
N VAL A 433 -9.66 2.62 -18.58
CA VAL A 433 -10.34 2.21 -19.82
C VAL A 433 -11.20 0.97 -19.59
N SER A 434 -11.51 0.65 -18.33
CA SER A 434 -12.24 -0.56 -17.96
C SER A 434 -13.61 -0.63 -18.60
N ARG A 435 -14.28 0.52 -18.77
CA ARG A 435 -15.60 0.60 -19.38
C ARG A 435 -15.55 0.26 -20.87
N GLU A 436 -14.60 0.84 -21.58
CA GLU A 436 -14.37 0.63 -23.00
C GLU A 436 -13.99 -0.83 -23.28
N VAL A 437 -13.09 -1.39 -22.46
CA VAL A 437 -12.70 -2.81 -22.55
C VAL A 437 -13.87 -3.72 -22.26
N THR A 438 -14.62 -3.48 -21.19
CA THR A 438 -15.80 -4.32 -20.84
C THR A 438 -16.84 -4.28 -21.94
N SER A 439 -17.13 -3.10 -22.51
CA SER A 439 -18.10 -2.95 -23.60
C SER A 439 -17.66 -3.58 -24.93
N PHE A 440 -16.36 -3.80 -25.12
CA PHE A 440 -15.85 -4.52 -26.29
C PHE A 440 -15.85 -6.04 -26.05
N MET A 441 -15.65 -6.47 -24.81
CA MET A 441 -15.55 -7.87 -24.44
C MET A 441 -16.90 -8.60 -24.42
N TYR A 442 -17.99 -7.90 -24.10
CA TYR A 442 -19.36 -8.41 -23.98
C TYR A 442 -20.31 -7.53 -24.79
#